data_AF-A0A521XXT1-F1
#
_entry.id   AF-A0A521XXT1-F1
#
_cell.length_a   1.000
_cell.length_b   1.000
_cell.length_c   1.000
_cell.angle_alpha   90.00
_cell.angle_beta   90.00
_cell.angle_gamma   90.00
#
_symmetry.space_group_name_H-M   'P 1'
#
loop_
_entity.id
_entity.type
_entity.pdbx_description
1 polymer ?
#
loop_
_entity_poly.entity_id
_entity_poly.type
_entity_poly.pdbx_seq_one_letter_code
_entity_poly.pdbx_strand_id
1 'polypeptide(L)'
;MTLLPRRAPAAVLDPIVRGLAAARVTPTMLTTAGFLGNILAAWLAAQGNLRLAGAAVLFFSALDMLDGALARATGRASRFGALYDSTLDRLSEAAVLGGLLWHALQSGSDEQAMLAFVATVGSLMVSYVRARSEGLGLAL
;
A
#
# COMPACT_ATOMS: atom_id res chain seq x y z
N MET A 1 -13.46 -23.20 -12.13
CA MET A 1 -13.53 -23.28 -10.65
C MET A 1 -13.05 -21.95 -10.08
N THR A 2 -13.98 -21.05 -9.75
CA THR A 2 -13.69 -19.73 -9.17
C THR A 2 -13.79 -19.87 -7.65
N LEU A 3 -12.72 -20.33 -7.00
CA LEU A 3 -12.69 -20.69 -5.57
C LEU A 3 -12.26 -19.54 -4.64
N LEU A 4 -12.52 -18.29 -4.99
CA LEU A 4 -12.26 -17.16 -4.09
C LEU A 4 -13.40 -16.14 -4.14
N PRO A 5 -13.94 -15.69 -2.98
CA PRO A 5 -14.83 -14.56 -2.92
C PRO A 5 -14.05 -13.32 -3.36
N ARG A 6 -14.36 -12.79 -4.55
CA ARG A 6 -13.69 -11.63 -5.18
C ARG A 6 -13.90 -10.29 -4.45
N ARG A 7 -14.40 -10.32 -3.23
CA ARG A 7 -14.67 -9.14 -2.41
C ARG A 7 -14.38 -9.56 -0.98
N ALA A 8 -13.54 -8.81 -0.26
CA ALA A 8 -13.66 -8.77 1.20
C ALA A 8 -15.17 -8.66 1.50
N PRO A 9 -15.74 -9.52 2.36
CA PRO A 9 -17.19 -9.66 2.44
C PRO A 9 -17.76 -8.27 2.68
N ALA A 10 -18.55 -7.77 1.72
CA ALA A 10 -19.03 -6.38 1.72
C ALA A 10 -19.64 -5.99 3.07
N ALA A 11 -20.21 -6.98 3.77
CA ALA A 11 -20.67 -6.90 5.16
C ALA A 11 -19.69 -6.27 6.17
N VAL A 12 -18.36 -6.44 6.02
CA VAL A 12 -17.36 -5.90 6.94
C VAL A 12 -16.93 -4.48 6.54
N LEU A 13 -16.77 -4.22 5.25
CA LEU A 13 -16.30 -2.92 4.75
C LEU A 13 -17.41 -1.87 4.72
N ASP A 14 -18.65 -2.26 4.40
CA ASP A 14 -19.79 -1.36 4.27
C ASP A 14 -20.07 -0.50 5.52
N PRO A 15 -20.09 -1.02 6.77
CA PRO A 15 -20.30 -0.18 7.94
C PRO A 15 -19.17 0.83 8.15
N ILE A 16 -17.93 0.42 7.89
CA ILE A 16 -16.74 1.30 8.01
C ILE A 16 -16.82 2.42 6.97
N VAL A 17 -17.07 2.07 5.71
CA VAL A 17 -17.20 3.02 4.60
C VAL A 17 -18.35 4.00 4.84
N ARG A 18 -19.49 3.54 5.35
CA ARG A 18 -20.62 4.41 5.72
C ARG A 18 -20.23 5.38 6.84
N GLY A 19 -19.53 4.91 7.87
CA GLY A 19 -19.03 5.77 8.95
C GLY A 19 -18.07 6.84 8.45
N LEU A 20 -17.11 6.46 7.60
CA LEU A 20 -16.16 7.39 6.97
C LEU A 20 -16.86 8.41 6.07
N ALA A 21 -17.85 7.98 5.29
CA ALA A 21 -18.65 8.87 4.46
C ALA A 21 -19.46 9.87 5.30
N ALA A 22 -20.07 9.43 6.40
CA ALA A 22 -20.78 10.30 7.34
C ALA A 22 -19.84 11.32 8.00
N ALA A 23 -18.61 10.91 8.32
CA ALA A 23 -17.55 11.77 8.83
C ALA A 23 -16.92 12.70 7.77
N ARG A 24 -17.39 12.66 6.51
CA ARG A 24 -16.87 13.44 5.38
C ARG A 24 -15.38 13.21 5.08
N VAL A 25 -14.86 12.04 5.43
CA VAL A 25 -13.51 11.62 5.04
C VAL A 25 -13.46 11.50 3.52
N THR A 26 -12.39 12.01 2.90
CA THR A 26 -12.18 11.84 1.46
C THR A 26 -11.34 10.58 1.18
N PRO A 27 -11.47 9.95 0.00
CA PRO A 27 -10.59 8.83 -0.38
C PRO A 27 -9.11 9.21 -0.28
N THR A 28 -8.74 10.40 -0.77
CA THR A 28 -7.36 10.89 -0.72
C THR A 28 -6.83 11.04 0.71
N MET A 29 -7.67 11.40 1.70
CA MET A 29 -7.24 11.45 3.11
C MET A 29 -6.83 10.07 3.63
N LEU A 30 -7.55 9.02 3.23
CA LEU A 30 -7.22 7.64 3.61
C LEU A 30 -5.91 7.20 2.95
N THR A 31 -5.75 7.46 1.65
CA THR A 31 -4.51 7.18 0.93
C THR A 31 -3.31 7.89 1.58
N THR A 32 -3.44 9.18 1.90
CA THR A 32 -2.39 9.94 2.58
C THR A 32 -2.10 9.38 3.97
N ALA A 33 -3.13 8.99 4.74
CA ALA A 33 -2.96 8.40 6.06
C ALA A 33 -2.23 7.05 6.00
N GLY A 34 -2.59 6.20 5.02
CA GLY A 34 -1.89 4.94 4.75
C GLY A 34 -0.42 5.16 4.43
N PHE A 35 -0.13 6.10 3.53
CA PHE A 35 1.24 6.48 3.18
C PHE A 35 2.05 6.96 4.39
N LEU A 36 1.55 7.93 5.16
CA LEU A 36 2.26 8.45 6.33
C LEU A 36 2.46 7.36 7.40
N GLY A 37 1.49 6.47 7.57
CA GLY A 37 1.61 5.32 8.44
C GLY A 37 2.67 4.31 7.99
N ASN A 38 2.83 4.11 6.68
CA ASN A 38 3.90 3.29 6.12
C ASN A 38 5.28 3.96 6.21
N ILE A 39 5.36 5.30 6.18
CA ILE A 39 6.59 6.03 6.53
C ILE A 39 6.96 5.79 8.00
N LEU A 40 5.99 5.82 8.91
CA LEU A 40 6.23 5.45 10.31
C LEU A 40 6.70 3.99 10.43
N ALA A 41 6.09 3.07 9.68
CA ALA A 41 6.49 1.67 9.68
C ALA A 41 7.92 1.47 9.14
N ALA A 42 8.30 2.19 8.09
CA ALA A 42 9.65 2.23 7.56
C ALA A 42 10.66 2.72 8.62
N TRP A 43 10.33 3.79 9.35
CA TRP A 43 11.15 4.29 10.44
C TRP A 43 11.27 3.26 11.58
N LEU A 44 10.18 2.61 11.98
CA LEU A 44 10.21 1.53 12.98
C LEU A 44 11.10 0.36 12.53
N ALA A 45 11.02 -0.02 11.25
CA ALA A 45 11.86 -1.05 10.66
C ALA A 45 13.33 -0.66 10.73
N ALA A 46 13.67 0.58 10.33
CA ALA A 46 15.03 1.11 10.38
C ALA A 46 15.64 1.08 11.79
N GLN A 47 14.83 1.29 12.83
CA GLN A 47 15.24 1.19 14.24
C GLN A 47 15.32 -0.25 14.77
N GLY A 48 15.03 -1.26 13.94
CA GLY A 48 15.01 -2.68 14.34
C GLY A 48 13.74 -3.12 15.08
N ASN A 49 12.71 -2.28 15.18
CA ASN A 49 11.43 -2.62 15.81
C ASN A 49 10.52 -3.40 14.84
N LEU A 50 11.02 -4.53 14.32
CA LEU A 50 10.42 -5.25 13.18
C LEU A 50 8.98 -5.73 13.44
N ARG A 51 8.63 -6.08 14.69
CA ARG A 51 7.25 -6.49 15.05
C ARG A 51 6.27 -5.33 14.93
N LEU A 52 6.65 -4.16 15.45
CA LEU A 52 5.82 -2.96 15.37
C LEU A 52 5.76 -2.43 13.94
N ALA A 53 6.88 -2.49 13.21
CA ALA A 53 6.90 -2.17 11.79
C ALA A 53 5.93 -3.05 11.01
N GLY A 54 5.98 -4.38 11.19
CA GLY A 54 5.06 -5.31 10.53
C GLY A 54 3.60 -5.05 10.88
N ALA A 55 3.29 -4.81 12.16
CA ALA A 55 1.93 -4.45 12.59
C ALA A 55 1.45 -3.13 11.96
N ALA A 56 2.32 -2.13 11.90
CA ALA A 56 2.02 -0.85 11.28
C ALA A 56 1.76 -0.99 9.78
N VAL A 57 2.60 -1.72 9.03
CA VAL A 57 2.38 -1.99 7.60
C VAL A 57 1.03 -2.67 7.38
N LEU A 58 0.74 -3.74 8.12
CA LEU A 58 -0.52 -4.47 7.97
C LEU A 58 -1.74 -3.59 8.22
N PHE A 59 -1.67 -2.71 9.21
CA PHE A 59 -2.76 -1.79 9.54
C PHE A 59 -2.92 -0.68 8.50
N PHE A 60 -1.83 0.02 8.16
CA PHE A 60 -1.88 1.19 7.30
C PHE A 60 -2.06 0.84 5.82
N SER A 61 -1.46 -0.25 5.33
CA SER A 61 -1.72 -0.74 3.97
C SER A 61 -3.15 -1.28 3.80
N ALA A 62 -3.83 -1.69 4.88
CA ALA A 62 -5.25 -2.06 4.77
C ALA A 62 -6.17 -0.86 4.47
N LEU A 63 -5.70 0.38 4.66
CA LEU A 63 -6.48 1.59 4.35
C LEU A 63 -6.70 1.79 2.85
N ASP A 64 -5.81 1.27 2.00
CA ASP A 64 -5.94 1.24 0.53
C ASP A 64 -7.25 0.56 0.10
N MET A 65 -7.62 -0.54 0.77
CA MET A 65 -8.89 -1.21 0.49
C MET A 65 -10.11 -0.32 0.81
N LEU A 66 -9.98 0.59 1.80
CA LEU A 66 -11.04 1.48 2.24
C LEU A 66 -11.17 2.70 1.33
N ASP A 67 -10.08 3.25 0.79
CA ASP A 67 -10.15 4.44 -0.04
C ASP A 67 -10.85 4.18 -1.38
N GLY A 68 -10.56 3.04 -2.02
CA GLY A 68 -11.20 2.64 -3.27
C GLY A 68 -12.66 2.29 -3.04
N ALA A 69 -12.99 1.67 -1.90
CA ALA A 69 -14.36 1.40 -1.50
C ALA A 69 -15.14 2.71 -1.23
N LEU A 70 -14.54 3.66 -0.52
CA LEU A 70 -15.12 4.97 -0.22
C LEU A 70 -15.29 5.82 -1.48
N ALA A 71 -14.34 5.78 -2.40
CA ALA A 71 -14.41 6.50 -3.68
C ALA A 71 -15.60 6.01 -4.52
N ARG A 72 -15.82 4.69 -4.56
CA ARG A 72 -16.99 4.10 -5.25
C ARG A 72 -18.30 4.43 -4.52
N ALA A 73 -18.33 4.27 -3.20
CA ALA A 73 -19.55 4.49 -2.40
C ALA A 73 -20.00 5.96 -2.38
N THR A 74 -19.07 6.91 -2.48
CA THR A 74 -19.37 8.35 -2.42
C THR A 74 -19.39 9.04 -3.79
N GLY A 75 -19.22 8.29 -4.89
CA GLY A 75 -19.19 8.86 -6.24
C GLY A 75 -17.98 9.77 -6.50
N ARG A 76 -16.88 9.60 -5.74
CA ARG A 76 -15.66 10.41 -5.82
C ARG A 76 -14.51 9.74 -6.59
N ALA A 77 -14.79 8.63 -7.26
CA ALA A 77 -13.80 7.98 -8.12
C ALA A 77 -13.35 8.92 -9.25
N SER A 78 -12.03 9.10 -9.40
CA SER A 78 -11.46 9.99 -10.42
C SER A 78 -10.12 9.46 -10.93
N ARG A 79 -9.73 9.87 -12.15
CA ARG A 79 -8.42 9.52 -12.74
C ARG A 79 -7.26 10.04 -11.89
N PHE A 80 -7.39 11.25 -11.35
CA PHE A 80 -6.40 11.81 -10.44
C PHE A 80 -6.29 10.98 -9.15
N GLY A 81 -7.42 10.61 -8.54
CA GLY A 81 -7.42 9.77 -7.34
C GLY A 81 -6.74 8.42 -7.57
N ALA A 82 -7.03 7.76 -8.70
CA ALA A 82 -6.36 6.50 -9.05
C ALA A 82 -4.84 6.66 -9.28
N LEU A 83 -4.41 7.76 -9.90
CA LEU A 83 -2.98 8.07 -10.05
C LEU A 83 -2.34 8.34 -8.69
N TYR A 84 -3.00 9.15 -7.84
CA TYR A 84 -2.51 9.51 -6.51
C TYR A 84 -2.32 8.28 -5.63
N ASP A 85 -3.34 7.42 -5.59
CA ASP A 85 -3.38 6.15 -4.90
C ASP A 85 -2.25 5.21 -5.34
N SER A 86 -2.26 4.80 -6.61
CA SER A 86 -1.22 3.93 -7.16
C SER A 86 0.22 4.45 -6.97
N THR A 87 0.42 5.77 -7.01
CA THR A 87 1.72 6.41 -6.77
C THR A 87 2.15 6.29 -5.30
N LEU A 88 1.28 6.69 -4.36
CA LEU A 88 1.60 6.64 -2.93
C LEU A 88 1.77 5.21 -2.43
N ASP A 89 1.07 4.26 -3.03
CA ASP A 89 1.17 2.86 -2.68
C ASP A 89 2.56 2.30 -3.05
N ARG A 90 3.13 2.71 -4.20
CA ARG A 90 4.53 2.38 -4.55
C ARG A 90 5.56 3.07 -3.67
N LEU A 91 5.33 4.34 -3.33
CA LEU A 91 6.21 5.06 -2.41
C LEU A 91 6.18 4.45 -1.01
N SER A 92 5.01 3.95 -0.56
CA SER A 92 4.86 3.22 0.70
C SER A 92 5.67 1.93 0.72
N GLU A 93 5.52 1.10 -0.33
CA GLU A 93 6.28 -0.15 -0.48
C GLU A 93 7.80 0.12 -0.47
N ALA A 94 8.25 1.10 -1.27
CA ALA A 94 9.65 1.48 -1.35
C ALA A 94 10.19 2.01 -0.02
N ALA A 95 9.40 2.81 0.72
CA ALA A 95 9.81 3.32 2.02
C ALA A 95 10.00 2.20 3.04
N VAL A 96 9.03 1.28 3.15
CA VAL A 96 9.08 0.15 4.10
C VAL A 96 10.27 -0.76 3.81
N LEU A 97 10.46 -1.14 2.54
CA LEU A 97 11.60 -1.95 2.12
C LEU A 97 12.92 -1.21 2.28
N GLY A 98 12.95 0.11 2.08
CA GLY A 98 14.09 0.98 2.37
C GLY A 98 14.44 1.01 3.86
N GLY A 99 13.44 1.03 4.75
CA GLY A 99 13.64 0.91 6.19
C GLY A 99 14.25 -0.43 6.60
N LEU A 100 13.79 -1.53 5.98
CA LEU A 100 14.37 -2.87 6.18
C LEU A 100 15.79 -2.96 5.64
N LEU A 101 16.06 -2.39 4.46
CA LEU A 101 17.40 -2.30 3.89
C LEU A 101 18.35 -1.54 4.83
N TRP A 102 17.92 -0.38 5.33
CA TRP A 102 18.70 0.40 6.28
C TRP A 102 19.03 -0.40 7.53
N HIS A 103 18.03 -1.09 8.10
CA HIS A 103 18.24 -1.95 9.26
C HIS A 103 19.25 -3.07 8.98
N ALA A 104 19.13 -3.73 7.83
CA ALA A 104 20.05 -4.80 7.43
C ALA A 104 21.49 -4.29 7.30
N LEU A 105 21.70 -3.14 6.68
CA LEU A 105 23.01 -2.49 6.58
C LEU A 105 23.61 -2.17 7.96
N GLN A 106 22.79 -1.62 8.87
CA GLN A 106 23.22 -1.31 10.24
C GLN A 106 23.56 -2.57 11.06
N SER A 107 22.91 -3.70 10.77
CA SER A 107 23.19 -4.99 11.40
C SER A 107 24.41 -5.72 10.81
N GLY A 108 25.00 -5.20 9.73
CA GLY A 108 26.10 -5.86 9.00
C GLY A 108 25.67 -7.10 8.22
N SER A 109 24.39 -7.25 7.91
CA SER A 109 23.86 -8.41 7.17
C SER A 109 23.74 -8.09 5.69
N ASP A 110 24.83 -8.31 4.95
CA ASP A 110 24.89 -8.08 3.50
C ASP A 110 23.84 -8.90 2.73
N GLU A 111 23.56 -10.12 3.19
CA GLU A 111 22.53 -10.98 2.61
C GLU A 111 21.13 -10.35 2.73
N GLN A 112 20.75 -9.89 3.93
CA GLN A 112 19.44 -9.26 4.15
C GLN A 112 19.33 -7.92 3.41
N ALA A 113 20.43 -7.16 3.32
CA ALA A 113 20.47 -5.92 2.56
C ALA A 113 20.23 -6.20 1.07
N MET A 114 20.90 -7.22 0.51
CA MET A 114 20.71 -7.62 -0.88
C MET A 114 19.29 -8.13 -1.14
N LEU A 115 18.71 -8.91 -0.21
CA LEU A 115 17.33 -9.37 -0.31
C LEU A 115 16.34 -8.19 -0.29
N ALA A 116 16.52 -7.21 0.60
CA ALA A 116 15.68 -6.02 0.65
C ALA A 116 15.78 -5.18 -0.63
N PHE A 117 16.99 -5.04 -1.19
CA PHE A 117 17.20 -4.38 -2.46
C PHE A 117 16.49 -5.08 -3.63
N VAL A 118 16.70 -6.40 -3.77
CA VAL A 118 16.04 -7.20 -4.81
C VAL A 118 14.52 -7.19 -4.66
N ALA A 119 14.01 -7.28 -3.44
CA ALA A 119 12.57 -7.17 -3.17
C ALA A 119 12.01 -5.80 -3.58
N THR A 120 12.74 -4.71 -3.32
CA THR A 120 12.35 -3.36 -3.75
C THR A 120 12.25 -3.29 -5.27
N VAL A 121 13.30 -3.69 -5.98
CA VAL A 121 13.33 -3.71 -7.45
C VAL A 121 12.21 -4.58 -8.00
N GLY A 122 12.03 -5.79 -7.45
CA GLY A 122 10.99 -6.73 -7.85
C GLY A 122 9.58 -6.13 -7.70
N SER A 123 9.28 -5.51 -6.55
CA SER A 123 7.96 -4.90 -6.30
C SER A 123 7.64 -3.78 -7.31
N LEU A 124 8.60 -2.89 -7.56
CA LEU A 124 8.43 -1.78 -8.51
C LEU A 124 8.30 -2.29 -9.93
N MET A 125 9.03 -3.35 -10.29
CA MET A 125 8.95 -3.93 -11.62
C MET A 125 7.59 -4.57 -11.92
N VAL A 126 6.95 -5.22 -10.96
CA VAL A 126 5.58 -5.75 -11.13
C VAL A 126 4.61 -4.64 -11.51
N SER A 127 4.66 -3.52 -10.78
CA SER A 127 3.79 -2.37 -11.03
C SER A 127 4.12 -1.65 -12.34
N TYR A 128 5.41 -1.50 -12.66
CA TYR A 128 5.85 -0.90 -13.92
C TYR A 128 5.41 -1.72 -15.13
N VAL A 129 5.63 -3.04 -15.11
CA VAL A 129 5.26 -3.93 -16.22
C VAL A 129 3.75 -3.88 -16.44
N ARG A 130 2.94 -3.91 -15.37
CA ARG A 130 1.49 -3.74 -15.46
C ARG A 130 1.11 -2.40 -16.11
N ALA A 131 1.60 -1.28 -15.58
CA ALA A 131 1.27 0.04 -16.09
C ALA A 131 1.75 0.25 -17.54
N ARG A 132 2.93 -0.30 -17.89
CA ARG A 132 3.48 -0.21 -19.24
C ARG A 132 2.69 -1.04 -20.24
N SER A 133 2.27 -2.25 -19.87
CA SER A 133 1.40 -3.09 -20.69
C SER A 133 0.06 -2.43 -20.96
N GLU A 134 -0.59 -1.88 -19.93
CA GLU A 134 -1.84 -1.15 -20.07
C GLU A 134 -1.68 0.07 -21.01
N GLY A 135 -0.59 0.82 -20.88
CA GLY A 135 -0.26 1.94 -21.77
C GLY A 135 0.05 1.55 -23.23
N LEU A 136 0.37 0.28 -23.48
CA LEU A 136 0.56 -0.28 -24.83
C LEU A 136 -0.70 -1.00 -25.36
N GLY A 137 -1.78 -1.07 -24.58
CA GLY A 137 -2.98 -1.83 -24.94
C GLY A 137 -2.84 -3.35 -24.82
N LEU A 138 -1.82 -3.83 -24.10
CA LEU A 138 -1.59 -5.25 -23.83
C LEU A 138 -2.34 -5.65 -22.55
N ALA A 139 -3.06 -6.77 -22.60
CA ALA A 139 -3.69 -7.36 -21.42
C ALA A 139 -2.71 -8.33 -20.73
N LEU A 140 -2.47 -8.15 -19.43
CA LEU A 140 -1.73 -9.05 -18.55
C LEU A 140 -2.69 -9.77 -17.58
#